data_AF-A0AAD9UFR2-F1
#
_entry.id   AF-A0AAD9UFR2-F1
#
_cell.length_a   1.000
_cell.length_b   1.000
_cell.length_c   1.000
_cell.angle_alpha   90.00
_cell.angle_beta   90.00
_cell.angle_gamma   90.00
#
_symmetry.space_group_name_H-M   'P 1'
#
loop_
_entity.id
_entity.type
_entity.pdbx_description
1 polymer ?
#
loop_
_entity_poly.entity_id
_entity_poly.type
_entity_poly.pdbx_seq_one_letter_code
_entity_poly.pdbx_strand_id
1 'polypeptide(L)'
;MTVEPPQGLKANLLRSFGGGGSGAITQKLYEESCADHPEWRTLLFGLCFFNAVIHERKKYGRLGWNIPYEFSDSDLEVSVLQLEMLLEEQEVIPWPALWYLTGEVTYGGRVTDDMDRRCLHSLLQKFYHPNILQHGYYYSKDKLYHPLPQGFSFTEAKVYIETLPAQDDPEVFGMNENAEKAYLVSQAGTFIETILGVQPRIMKGLIGDGRSSDQIALEIAADMTRSLPTEVDIYDEEVCAALKMLHPLSLADVAKIGMSTDMAFAKTKYKEPTQGKKEKGSSDEASQSLEMAVDKIRSINRSALFTVLRQEIDRFNHLLSVIHQSLKSLQLAIKGEVVMSEKLDEAYNAILKQQVPAHWRQFAYESCKPLAQWVSDLIQRVTFFSGWAKLVTAASEKALRSQLIGTYLQRLQMSRSSNDQESSPGRAWHTQPRFLTAVLQNHARKLGISVDSLTFEFAVMNNSSDTNDSLNDIQRKLDIQQLAFTGHTPPINGVLVFGLYIDGARWDVNAGALSDALPGNRFSKLPQVHFIPNANLSRTTSTNFESPLAMFKSSEQGNEDKRTYECPLYRTSSRAGTLSSTGMSTNFITTVSLPSDHVPEFWVMRGVALLCQLDT
;
A
#
# COMPACT_ATOMS: atom_id res chain seq x y z
N MET A 1 12.91 -37.35 16.25
CA MET A 1 11.51 -36.88 16.35
C MET A 1 11.55 -35.37 16.21
N THR A 2 10.80 -34.79 15.28
CA THR A 2 10.58 -33.34 15.22
C THR A 2 9.53 -33.00 16.27
N VAL A 3 9.85 -32.06 17.17
CA VAL A 3 8.91 -31.56 18.18
C VAL A 3 8.38 -30.24 17.64
N GLU A 4 7.12 -30.22 17.23
CA GLU A 4 6.45 -28.99 16.84
C GLU A 4 5.80 -28.35 18.08
N PRO A 5 5.73 -27.02 18.15
CA PRO A 5 5.04 -26.36 19.25
C PRO A 5 3.55 -26.72 19.24
N PRO A 6 2.91 -26.82 20.43
CA PRO A 6 1.48 -27.06 20.52
C PRO A 6 0.68 -25.95 19.81
N GLN A 7 -0.36 -26.35 19.07
CA GLN A 7 -1.29 -25.42 18.41
C GLN A 7 -2.56 -25.23 19.27
N GLY A 8 -3.07 -24.00 19.28
CA GLY A 8 -4.26 -23.57 20.01
C GLY A 8 -3.94 -22.83 21.31
N LEU A 9 -4.85 -21.95 21.75
CA LEU A 9 -4.67 -21.16 22.98
C LEU A 9 -4.56 -22.06 24.21
N LYS A 10 -5.45 -23.05 24.32
CA LYS A 10 -5.46 -24.02 25.43
C LYS A 10 -4.11 -24.72 25.58
N ALA A 11 -3.55 -25.22 24.48
CA ALA A 11 -2.31 -25.99 24.53
C ALA A 11 -1.10 -25.12 24.87
N ASN A 12 -1.04 -23.88 24.36
CA ASN A 12 -0.01 -22.90 24.74
C ASN A 12 -0.13 -22.47 26.21
N LEU A 13 -1.34 -22.23 26.71
CA LEU A 13 -1.56 -21.89 28.13
C LEU A 13 -1.19 -23.05 29.06
N LEU A 14 -1.57 -24.29 28.71
CA LEU A 14 -1.15 -25.47 29.47
C LEU A 14 0.37 -25.64 29.48
N ARG A 15 1.07 -25.28 28.39
CA ARG A 15 2.55 -25.26 28.35
C ARG A 15 3.11 -24.24 29.36
N SER A 16 2.60 -23.02 29.37
CA SER A 16 3.04 -21.97 30.31
C SER A 16 2.78 -22.34 31.78
N PHE A 17 1.63 -22.96 32.08
CA PHE A 17 1.25 -23.43 33.43
C PHE A 17 1.78 -24.84 33.80
N GLY A 18 2.68 -25.40 32.98
CA GLY A 18 3.41 -26.61 33.33
C GLY A 18 2.58 -27.90 33.29
N GLY A 19 1.72 -28.07 32.30
CA GLY A 19 0.98 -29.32 32.04
C GLY A 19 1.88 -30.54 31.83
N GLY A 20 3.18 -30.34 31.57
CA GLY A 20 4.20 -31.40 31.46
C GLY A 20 5.29 -31.38 32.56
N GLY A 21 5.13 -30.63 33.64
CA GLY A 21 6.08 -30.60 34.77
C GLY A 21 7.28 -29.63 34.64
N SER A 22 7.41 -28.92 33.51
CA SER A 22 8.39 -27.84 33.30
C SER A 22 7.71 -26.70 32.54
N GLY A 23 6.93 -25.89 33.26
CA GLY A 23 6.34 -24.65 32.74
C GLY A 23 7.02 -23.44 33.36
N ALA A 24 7.00 -22.31 32.65
CA ALA A 24 7.52 -21.03 33.16
C ALA A 24 6.83 -20.61 34.46
N ILE A 25 5.55 -20.95 34.64
CA ILE A 25 4.82 -20.71 35.89
C ILE A 25 4.80 -21.99 36.73
N THR A 26 5.50 -21.92 37.86
CA THR A 26 5.42 -22.94 38.91
C THR A 26 4.32 -22.61 39.91
N GLN A 27 3.79 -23.63 40.61
CA GLN A 27 2.81 -23.41 41.68
C GLN A 27 3.33 -22.44 42.75
N LYS A 28 4.62 -22.55 43.09
CA LYS A 28 5.29 -21.64 44.02
C LYS A 28 5.24 -20.20 43.54
N LEU A 29 5.64 -19.93 42.30
CA LEU A 29 5.57 -18.57 41.72
C LEU A 29 4.14 -18.02 41.68
N TYR A 30 3.15 -18.88 41.46
CA TYR A 30 1.74 -18.45 41.39
C TYR A 30 1.14 -18.11 42.77
N GLU A 31 1.55 -18.83 43.82
CA GLU A 31 0.96 -18.73 45.16
C GLU A 31 1.79 -17.89 46.13
N GLU A 32 3.12 -17.95 46.03
CA GLU A 32 4.07 -17.34 46.99
C GLU A 32 4.53 -15.93 46.55
N SER A 33 4.63 -15.65 45.24
CA SER A 33 5.08 -14.34 44.74
C SER A 33 3.99 -13.26 44.93
N CYS A 34 4.42 -12.05 45.31
CA CYS A 34 3.56 -10.87 45.45
C CYS A 34 2.31 -11.10 46.32
N ALA A 35 2.48 -11.69 47.52
CA ALA A 35 1.37 -11.99 48.44
C ALA A 35 0.54 -10.74 48.84
N ASP A 36 1.16 -9.56 48.84
CA ASP A 36 0.54 -8.29 49.18
C ASP A 36 -0.35 -7.73 48.05
N HIS A 37 -0.20 -8.23 46.82
CA HIS A 37 -0.95 -7.78 45.64
C HIS A 37 -1.92 -8.87 45.14
N PRO A 38 -3.23 -8.78 45.43
CA PRO A 38 -4.22 -9.75 44.94
C PRO A 38 -4.37 -9.72 43.40
N GLU A 39 -3.90 -8.64 42.78
CA GLU A 39 -3.95 -8.39 41.33
C GLU A 39 -2.87 -9.15 40.55
N TRP A 40 -1.83 -9.65 41.24
CA TRP A 40 -0.71 -10.42 40.67
C TRP A 40 -1.20 -11.56 39.77
N ARG A 41 -2.11 -12.39 40.28
CA ARG A 41 -2.61 -13.59 39.59
C ARG A 41 -3.37 -13.24 38.31
N THR A 42 -4.14 -12.16 38.35
CA THR A 42 -4.89 -11.67 37.20
C THR A 42 -3.94 -11.15 36.11
N LEU A 43 -2.93 -10.36 36.49
CA LEU A 43 -1.94 -9.82 35.55
C LEU A 43 -1.03 -10.91 34.97
N LEU A 44 -0.56 -11.85 35.80
CA LEU A 44 0.25 -12.98 35.37
C LEU A 44 -0.50 -13.86 34.35
N PHE A 45 -1.79 -14.10 34.59
CA PHE A 45 -2.63 -14.82 33.63
C PHE A 45 -2.82 -14.00 32.34
N GLY A 46 -3.06 -12.69 32.44
CA GLY A 46 -3.15 -11.79 31.30
C GLY A 46 -1.89 -11.82 30.42
N LEU A 47 -0.70 -11.81 31.04
CA LEU A 47 0.58 -11.93 30.36
C LEU A 47 0.76 -13.27 29.63
N CYS A 48 0.41 -14.38 30.29
CA CYS A 48 0.46 -15.69 29.66
C CYS A 48 -0.52 -15.83 28.50
N PHE A 49 -1.71 -15.24 28.65
CA PHE A 49 -2.72 -15.21 27.59
C PHE A 49 -2.25 -14.36 26.41
N PHE A 50 -1.64 -13.20 26.67
CA PHE A 50 -1.01 -12.36 25.65
C PHE A 50 0.08 -13.13 24.89
N ASN A 51 0.97 -13.83 25.60
CA ASN A 51 2.01 -14.66 24.97
C ASN A 51 1.40 -15.76 24.08
N ALA A 52 0.38 -16.47 24.57
CA ALA A 52 -0.33 -17.48 23.79
C ALA A 52 -0.99 -16.88 22.53
N VAL A 53 -1.62 -15.72 22.65
CA VAL A 53 -2.24 -14.99 21.53
C VAL A 53 -1.19 -14.58 20.49
N ILE A 54 -0.02 -14.09 20.90
CA ILE A 54 1.06 -13.73 19.96
C ILE A 54 1.52 -14.95 19.17
N HIS A 55 1.76 -16.09 19.84
CA HIS A 55 2.20 -17.31 19.20
C HIS A 55 1.17 -17.83 18.19
N GLU A 56 -0.10 -17.89 18.60
CA GLU A 56 -1.19 -18.34 17.72
C GLU A 56 -1.42 -17.38 16.56
N ARG A 57 -1.27 -16.07 16.77
CA ARG A 57 -1.46 -15.07 15.71
C ARG A 57 -0.47 -15.23 14.55
N LYS A 58 0.68 -15.89 14.77
CA LYS A 58 1.63 -16.25 13.70
C LYS A 58 0.99 -17.15 12.63
N LYS A 59 -0.03 -17.94 12.97
CA LYS A 59 -0.71 -18.83 12.02
C LYS A 59 -1.35 -18.07 10.86
N TYR A 60 -1.82 -16.84 11.09
CA TYR A 60 -2.44 -16.00 10.07
C TYR A 60 -1.44 -15.34 9.11
N GLY A 61 -0.14 -15.67 9.22
CA GLY A 61 0.92 -15.13 8.37
C GLY A 61 0.89 -13.61 8.35
N ARG A 62 0.84 -13.03 7.14
CA ARG A 62 0.89 -11.59 6.87
C ARG A 62 -0.27 -10.78 7.45
N LEU A 63 -1.41 -11.42 7.69
CA LEU A 63 -2.53 -10.75 8.36
C LEU A 63 -2.26 -10.60 9.86
N GLY A 64 -1.59 -11.59 10.46
CA GLY A 64 -1.18 -11.59 11.86
C GLY A 64 -0.06 -10.59 12.13
N TRP A 65 1.04 -10.76 11.40
CA TRP A 65 2.27 -9.96 11.46
C TRP A 65 2.79 -9.76 10.04
N ASN A 66 3.16 -8.54 9.66
CA ASN A 66 3.75 -8.26 8.34
C ASN A 66 5.03 -9.10 8.15
N ILE A 67 5.86 -9.21 9.20
CA ILE A 67 7.09 -10.00 9.22
C ILE A 67 6.93 -11.22 10.15
N PRO A 68 7.39 -12.42 9.75
CA PRO A 68 7.31 -13.61 10.60
C PRO A 68 8.34 -13.54 11.74
N TYR A 69 7.94 -13.03 12.90
CA TYR A 69 8.78 -12.97 14.10
C TYR A 69 8.84 -14.29 14.87
N GLU A 70 9.96 -14.54 15.54
CA GLU A 70 10.13 -15.66 16.45
C GLU A 70 10.19 -15.17 17.90
N PHE A 71 9.13 -15.45 18.65
CA PHE A 71 9.03 -15.23 20.08
C PHE A 71 9.51 -16.48 20.82
N SER A 72 10.27 -16.27 21.88
CA SER A 72 10.92 -17.28 22.70
C SER A 72 10.19 -17.44 24.03
N ASP A 73 10.27 -18.62 24.63
CA ASP A 73 9.78 -18.82 26.01
C ASP A 73 10.55 -17.94 27.02
N SER A 74 11.80 -17.58 26.72
CA SER A 74 12.59 -16.62 27.52
C SER A 74 11.95 -15.23 27.61
N ASP A 75 11.20 -14.81 26.58
CA ASP A 75 10.56 -13.49 26.57
C ASP A 75 9.44 -13.44 27.61
N LEU A 76 8.72 -14.55 27.79
CA LEU A 76 7.71 -14.71 28.83
C LEU A 76 8.36 -14.73 30.22
N GLU A 77 9.43 -15.50 30.41
CA GLU A 77 10.14 -15.59 31.69
C GLU A 77 10.66 -14.22 32.15
N VAL A 78 11.31 -13.46 31.25
CA VAL A 78 11.78 -12.11 31.55
C VAL A 78 10.62 -11.16 31.86
N SER A 79 9.51 -11.27 31.13
CA SER A 79 8.34 -10.40 31.36
C SER A 79 7.66 -10.71 32.69
N VAL A 80 7.66 -11.97 33.15
CA VAL A 80 7.15 -12.36 34.47
C VAL A 80 8.05 -11.82 35.58
N LEU A 81 9.37 -11.93 35.44
CA LEU A 81 10.32 -11.35 36.40
C LEU A 81 10.18 -9.83 36.50
N GLN A 82 10.01 -9.14 35.37
CA GLN A 82 9.76 -7.69 35.36
C GLN A 82 8.45 -7.31 36.04
N LEU A 83 7.39 -8.11 35.85
CA LEU A 83 6.11 -7.91 36.54
C LEU A 83 6.27 -8.07 38.06
N GLU A 84 7.01 -9.09 38.50
CA GLU A 84 7.27 -9.36 39.92
C GLU A 84 8.04 -8.19 40.55
N MET A 85 9.15 -7.80 39.95
CA MET A 85 9.98 -6.68 40.42
C MET A 85 9.17 -5.38 40.54
N LEU A 86 8.33 -5.06 39.55
CA LEU A 86 7.55 -3.81 39.56
C LEU A 86 6.45 -3.78 40.63
N LEU A 87 5.83 -4.92 40.91
CA LEU A 87 4.76 -5.00 41.91
C LEU A 87 5.31 -5.11 43.33
N GLU A 88 6.51 -5.67 43.53
CA GLU A 88 7.18 -5.64 44.83
C GLU A 88 7.69 -4.23 45.21
N GLU A 89 8.15 -3.45 44.23
CA GLU A 89 8.69 -2.11 44.47
C GLU A 89 7.60 -1.04 44.67
N GLN A 90 6.38 -1.22 44.12
CA GLN A 90 5.36 -0.18 44.07
C GLN A 90 3.98 -0.66 44.54
N GLU A 91 3.38 0.08 45.49
CA GLU A 91 2.03 -0.22 46.01
C GLU A 91 0.90 -0.02 44.98
N VAL A 92 1.12 0.78 43.93
CA VAL A 92 0.14 1.06 42.87
C VAL A 92 0.68 0.51 41.55
N ILE A 93 -0.15 -0.21 40.79
CA ILE A 93 0.25 -0.79 39.49
C ILE A 93 0.74 0.31 38.54
N PRO A 94 2.01 0.28 38.10
CA PRO A 94 2.54 1.23 37.12
C PRO A 94 2.22 0.77 35.69
N TRP A 95 0.97 0.98 35.24
CA TRP A 95 0.53 0.62 33.88
C TRP A 95 1.48 1.12 32.77
N PRO A 96 1.97 2.38 32.78
CA PRO A 96 2.89 2.84 31.75
C PRO A 96 4.22 2.08 31.72
N ALA A 97 4.74 1.69 32.88
CA ALA A 97 5.98 0.94 32.98
C ALA A 97 5.79 -0.50 32.46
N LEU A 98 4.67 -1.15 32.81
CA LEU A 98 4.32 -2.47 32.29
C LEU A 98 4.15 -2.47 30.77
N TRP A 99 3.43 -1.49 30.23
CA TRP A 99 3.26 -1.34 28.79
C TRP A 99 4.57 -1.12 28.05
N TYR A 100 5.47 -0.31 28.62
CA TYR A 100 6.76 -0.03 28.02
C TYR A 100 7.71 -1.23 28.12
N LEU A 101 7.87 -1.85 29.29
CA LEU A 101 8.78 -2.98 29.47
C LEU A 101 8.34 -4.20 28.66
N THR A 102 7.06 -4.57 28.75
CA THR A 102 6.55 -5.73 28.01
C THR A 102 6.41 -5.43 26.51
N GLY A 103 5.91 -4.24 26.16
CA GLY A 103 5.59 -3.88 24.78
C GLY A 103 6.79 -3.41 23.96
N GLU A 104 7.60 -2.48 24.47
CA GLU A 104 8.75 -1.91 23.73
C GLU A 104 10.03 -2.70 23.96
N VAL A 105 10.30 -3.15 25.19
CA VAL A 105 11.61 -3.72 25.55
C VAL A 105 11.68 -5.23 25.30
N THR A 106 10.80 -6.04 25.89
CA THR A 106 10.91 -7.51 25.79
C THR A 106 10.38 -8.03 24.45
N TYR A 107 9.08 -7.89 24.18
CA TYR A 107 8.50 -8.35 22.93
C TYR A 107 8.81 -7.38 21.77
N GLY A 108 8.76 -6.06 22.03
CA GLY A 108 9.07 -5.02 21.04
C GLY A 108 10.51 -5.06 20.53
N GLY A 109 11.46 -5.50 21.36
CA GLY A 109 12.85 -5.70 20.95
C GLY A 109 13.03 -6.71 19.82
N ARG A 110 12.05 -7.60 19.60
CA ARG A 110 12.03 -8.54 18.46
C ARG A 110 11.32 -8.00 17.23
N VAL A 111 10.45 -7.01 17.42
CA VAL A 111 9.59 -6.46 16.37
C VAL A 111 10.26 -5.27 15.71
N THR A 112 10.61 -5.47 14.44
CA THR A 112 11.37 -4.50 13.64
C THR A 112 10.50 -3.51 12.87
N ASP A 113 9.28 -3.87 12.50
CA ASP A 113 8.37 -3.04 11.72
C ASP A 113 7.47 -2.20 12.64
N ASP A 114 7.34 -0.91 12.35
CA ASP A 114 6.57 0.02 13.19
C ASP A 114 5.06 -0.31 13.22
N MET A 115 4.50 -0.83 12.12
CA MET A 115 3.08 -1.18 12.07
C MET A 115 2.80 -2.46 12.84
N ASP A 116 3.71 -3.43 12.79
CA ASP A 116 3.65 -4.61 13.65
C ASP A 116 3.86 -4.23 15.13
N ARG A 117 4.75 -3.28 15.44
CA ARG A 117 4.92 -2.78 16.82
C ARG A 117 3.64 -2.13 17.33
N ARG A 118 3.01 -1.27 16.52
CA ARG A 118 1.68 -0.71 16.83
C ARG A 118 0.65 -1.80 17.12
N CYS A 119 0.64 -2.89 16.35
CA CYS A 119 -0.24 -4.04 16.60
C CYS A 119 0.08 -4.77 17.91
N LEU A 120 1.34 -5.00 18.22
CA LEU A 120 1.79 -5.59 19.48
C LEU A 120 1.27 -4.79 20.68
N HIS A 121 1.42 -3.47 20.65
CA HIS A 121 0.94 -2.58 21.70
C HIS A 121 -0.58 -2.59 21.84
N SER A 122 -1.33 -2.53 20.74
CA SER A 122 -2.80 -2.61 20.77
C SER A 122 -3.28 -3.96 21.33
N LEU A 123 -2.59 -5.06 21.03
CA LEU A 123 -2.88 -6.38 21.62
C LEU A 123 -2.55 -6.40 23.11
N LEU A 124 -1.41 -5.85 23.52
CA LEU A 124 -1.02 -5.80 24.93
C LEU A 124 -2.02 -5.03 25.77
N GLN A 125 -2.52 -3.89 25.25
CA GLN A 125 -3.55 -3.09 25.92
C GLN A 125 -4.87 -3.83 26.15
N LYS A 126 -5.13 -4.93 25.42
CA LYS A 126 -6.30 -5.79 25.69
C LYS A 126 -6.12 -6.66 26.95
N PHE A 127 -4.88 -7.00 27.28
CA PHE A 127 -4.53 -7.89 28.41
C PHE A 127 -3.93 -7.18 29.61
N TYR A 128 -3.41 -5.98 29.41
CA TYR A 128 -3.01 -5.05 30.47
C TYR A 128 -3.83 -3.77 30.34
N HIS A 129 -4.98 -3.75 31.01
CA HIS A 129 -5.87 -2.60 31.09
C HIS A 129 -6.45 -2.49 32.51
N PRO A 130 -6.63 -1.28 33.05
CA PRO A 130 -7.23 -1.09 34.38
C PRO A 130 -8.58 -1.82 34.57
N ASN A 131 -9.40 -1.87 33.51
CA ASN A 131 -10.72 -2.53 33.54
C ASN A 131 -10.67 -4.06 33.73
N ILE A 132 -9.51 -4.71 33.59
CA ILE A 132 -9.37 -6.16 33.76
C ILE A 132 -9.61 -6.58 35.21
N LEU A 133 -9.40 -5.65 36.14
CA LEU A 133 -9.65 -5.83 37.57
C LEU A 133 -11.14 -5.70 37.92
N GLN A 134 -11.97 -5.16 37.01
CA GLN A 134 -13.40 -5.00 37.23
C GLN A 134 -14.16 -6.30 36.91
N HIS A 135 -15.21 -6.57 37.69
CA HIS A 135 -16.09 -7.71 37.44
C HIS A 135 -16.84 -7.55 36.12
N GLY A 136 -16.82 -8.59 35.28
CA GLY A 136 -17.54 -8.62 34.00
C GLY A 136 -16.73 -8.14 32.79
N TYR A 137 -15.40 -7.97 32.93
CA TYR A 137 -14.51 -7.79 31.78
C TYR A 137 -14.26 -9.14 31.08
N TYR A 138 -14.31 -9.15 29.76
CA TYR A 138 -14.06 -10.34 28.92
C TYR A 138 -13.07 -9.98 27.81
N TYR A 139 -12.20 -10.93 27.45
CA TYR A 139 -11.27 -10.78 26.34
C TYR A 139 -11.94 -10.97 24.97
N SER A 140 -13.10 -11.64 24.90
CA SER A 140 -13.87 -11.80 23.66
C SER A 140 -15.34 -11.41 23.87
N LYS A 141 -16.02 -11.07 22.77
CA LYS A 141 -17.47 -10.80 22.78
C LYS A 141 -18.29 -12.02 23.18
N ASP A 142 -17.77 -13.23 22.93
CA ASP A 142 -18.43 -14.50 23.27
C ASP A 142 -18.46 -14.77 24.77
N LYS A 143 -17.79 -13.93 25.57
CA LYS A 143 -17.68 -14.02 27.04
C LYS A 143 -17.09 -15.34 27.55
N LEU A 144 -16.50 -16.14 26.66
CA LEU A 144 -15.85 -17.40 27.01
C LEU A 144 -14.50 -17.17 27.70
N TYR A 145 -13.74 -16.19 27.20
CA TYR A 145 -12.41 -15.87 27.71
C TYR A 145 -12.49 -14.68 28.66
N HIS A 146 -12.15 -14.90 29.92
CA HIS A 146 -12.12 -13.87 30.95
C HIS A 146 -10.80 -13.92 31.77
N PRO A 147 -10.42 -12.80 32.40
CA PRO A 147 -9.36 -12.80 33.41
C PRO A 147 -9.69 -13.71 34.59
N LEU A 148 -8.65 -14.27 35.22
CA LEU A 148 -8.82 -15.02 36.46
C LEU A 148 -9.17 -14.07 37.61
N PRO A 149 -10.19 -14.40 38.43
CA PRO A 149 -10.46 -13.67 39.67
C PRO A 149 -9.27 -13.75 40.65
N GLN A 150 -9.08 -12.70 41.44
CA GLN A 150 -7.93 -12.51 42.34
C GLN A 150 -7.68 -13.66 43.35
N GLY A 151 -8.73 -14.40 43.72
CA GLY A 151 -8.68 -15.49 44.70
C GLY A 151 -8.53 -16.90 44.13
N PHE A 152 -8.34 -17.08 42.81
CA PHE A 152 -8.23 -18.42 42.21
C PHE A 152 -6.93 -19.12 42.61
N SER A 153 -7.03 -20.40 42.96
CA SER A 153 -5.88 -21.27 43.21
C SER A 153 -5.22 -21.74 41.91
N PHE A 154 -3.97 -22.22 41.99
CA PHE A 154 -3.25 -22.74 40.82
C PHE A 154 -3.97 -23.93 40.17
N THR A 155 -4.59 -24.79 40.97
CA THR A 155 -5.35 -25.95 40.46
C THR A 155 -6.64 -25.51 39.74
N GLU A 156 -7.36 -24.53 40.28
CA GLU A 156 -8.56 -23.98 39.63
C GLU A 156 -8.23 -23.26 38.32
N ALA A 157 -7.11 -22.53 38.27
CA ALA A 157 -6.61 -21.92 37.05
C ALA A 157 -6.35 -22.98 35.96
N LYS A 158 -5.75 -24.12 36.31
CA LYS A 158 -5.54 -25.24 35.38
C LYS A 158 -6.85 -25.85 34.90
N VAL A 159 -7.79 -26.10 35.80
CA VAL A 159 -9.12 -26.63 35.44
C VAL A 159 -9.83 -25.69 34.46
N TYR A 160 -9.75 -24.38 34.69
CA TYR A 160 -10.28 -23.38 33.75
C TYR A 160 -9.60 -23.45 32.38
N ILE A 161 -8.27 -23.57 32.32
CA ILE A 161 -7.58 -23.73 31.03
C ILE A 161 -8.01 -25.03 30.33
N GLU A 162 -8.28 -26.09 31.09
CA GLU A 162 -8.74 -27.37 30.55
C GLU A 162 -10.18 -27.30 30.01
N THR A 163 -11.04 -26.42 30.51
CA THR A 163 -12.41 -26.23 29.98
C THR A 163 -12.44 -25.42 28.68
N LEU A 164 -11.35 -24.76 28.30
CA LEU A 164 -11.27 -24.01 27.05
C LEU A 164 -11.42 -24.92 25.81
N PRO A 165 -11.99 -24.40 24.70
CA PRO A 165 -12.16 -25.15 23.48
C PRO A 165 -10.81 -25.47 22.82
N ALA A 166 -10.80 -26.45 21.92
CA ALA A 166 -9.62 -26.79 21.12
C ALA A 166 -9.47 -25.91 19.87
N GLN A 167 -10.57 -25.32 19.40
CA GLN A 167 -10.61 -24.36 18.29
C GLN A 167 -11.11 -23.03 18.84
N ASP A 168 -10.31 -21.99 18.66
CA ASP A 168 -10.57 -20.66 19.20
C ASP A 168 -11.09 -19.73 18.09
N ASP A 169 -12.06 -18.88 18.44
CA ASP A 169 -12.59 -17.89 17.50
C ASP A 169 -11.54 -16.82 17.14
N PRO A 170 -11.46 -16.40 15.85
CA PRO A 170 -10.50 -15.39 15.40
C PRO A 170 -10.56 -14.06 16.17
N GLU A 171 -11.73 -13.72 16.74
CA GLU A 171 -11.96 -12.49 17.50
C GLU A 171 -11.12 -12.40 18.78
N VAL A 172 -10.77 -13.54 19.40
CA VAL A 172 -9.91 -13.57 20.59
C VAL A 172 -8.55 -12.97 20.26
N PHE A 173 -8.02 -13.30 19.08
CA PHE A 173 -6.78 -12.76 18.54
C PHE A 173 -6.94 -11.36 17.97
N GLY A 174 -8.16 -10.80 17.93
CA GLY A 174 -8.49 -9.50 17.35
C GLY A 174 -8.77 -9.53 15.84
N MET A 175 -8.96 -10.72 15.25
CA MET A 175 -9.21 -10.92 13.81
C MET A 175 -10.69 -11.12 13.50
N ASN A 176 -11.04 -11.09 12.21
CA ASN A 176 -12.34 -11.51 11.68
C ASN A 176 -12.24 -12.94 11.10
N GLU A 177 -13.35 -13.67 10.99
CA GLU A 177 -13.51 -14.99 10.36
C GLU A 177 -12.84 -15.11 8.98
N ASN A 178 -12.79 -14.00 8.23
CA ASN A 178 -12.12 -13.97 6.92
C ASN A 178 -10.62 -14.27 7.02
N ALA A 179 -9.97 -13.98 8.16
CA ALA A 179 -8.57 -14.32 8.39
C ALA A 179 -8.37 -15.84 8.53
N GLU A 180 -9.26 -16.53 9.23
CA GLU A 180 -9.24 -17.99 9.36
C GLU A 180 -9.46 -18.67 8.00
N LYS A 181 -10.42 -18.18 7.20
CA LYS A 181 -10.62 -18.67 5.83
C LYS A 181 -9.36 -18.47 4.97
N ALA A 182 -8.71 -17.31 5.06
CA ALA A 182 -7.48 -17.05 4.33
C ALA A 182 -6.34 -17.98 4.76
N TYR A 183 -6.22 -18.27 6.05
CA TYR A 183 -5.28 -19.25 6.59
C TYR A 183 -5.53 -20.65 6.01
N LEU A 184 -6.77 -21.13 6.06
CA LEU A 184 -7.15 -22.45 5.54
C LEU A 184 -6.89 -22.58 4.03
N VAL A 185 -7.16 -21.53 3.25
CA VAL A 185 -6.84 -21.48 1.82
C VAL A 185 -5.33 -21.56 1.58
N SER A 186 -4.53 -20.83 2.38
CA SER A 186 -3.07 -20.88 2.28
C SER A 186 -2.53 -22.27 2.61
N GLN A 187 -3.03 -22.89 3.69
CA GLN A 187 -2.64 -24.24 4.09
C GLN A 187 -2.99 -25.28 3.03
N ALA A 188 -4.19 -25.19 2.44
CA ALA A 188 -4.60 -26.03 1.33
C ALA A 188 -3.70 -25.84 0.10
N GLY A 189 -3.29 -24.60 -0.20
CA GLY A 189 -2.32 -24.29 -1.25
C GLY A 189 -0.98 -24.99 -1.05
N THR A 190 -0.38 -24.86 0.13
CA THR A 190 0.88 -25.53 0.47
C THR A 190 0.77 -27.06 0.42
N PHE A 191 -0.38 -27.59 0.85
CA PHE A 191 -0.66 -29.02 0.76
C PHE A 191 -0.70 -29.51 -0.69
N ILE A 192 -1.41 -28.79 -1.58
CA ILE A 192 -1.46 -29.10 -3.01
C ILE A 192 -0.07 -28.98 -3.66
N GLU A 193 0.69 -27.94 -3.34
CA GLU A 193 2.07 -27.78 -3.84
C GLU A 193 2.98 -28.93 -3.41
N THR A 194 2.83 -29.41 -2.16
CA THR A 194 3.57 -30.56 -1.65
C THR A 194 3.19 -31.84 -2.42
N ILE A 195 1.90 -32.06 -2.68
CA ILE A 195 1.44 -33.21 -3.49
C ILE A 195 2.00 -33.14 -4.90
N LEU A 196 1.92 -31.98 -5.56
CA LEU A 196 2.48 -31.77 -6.89
C LEU A 196 4.01 -31.94 -6.90
N GLY A 197 4.69 -31.56 -5.81
CA GLY A 197 6.12 -31.74 -5.63
C GLY A 197 6.55 -33.21 -5.49
N VAL A 198 5.70 -34.04 -4.88
CA VAL A 198 5.92 -35.49 -4.72
C VAL A 198 5.50 -36.28 -5.98
N GLN A 199 4.68 -35.71 -6.86
CA GLN A 199 4.21 -36.40 -8.07
C GLN A 199 5.39 -36.80 -8.98
N PRO A 200 5.48 -38.08 -9.41
CA PRO A 200 6.58 -38.55 -10.24
C PRO A 200 6.57 -37.84 -11.61
N ARG A 201 7.66 -37.12 -11.92
CA ARG A 201 7.84 -36.39 -13.19
C ARG A 201 7.74 -37.28 -14.45
N ILE A 202 7.87 -38.60 -14.27
CA ILE A 202 7.80 -39.63 -15.32
C ILE A 202 6.41 -39.74 -15.94
N MET A 203 5.35 -39.33 -15.23
CA MET A 203 3.97 -39.45 -15.72
C MET A 203 3.63 -38.47 -16.85
N LYS A 204 4.42 -37.40 -17.06
CA LYS A 204 4.27 -36.46 -18.20
C LYS A 204 4.54 -37.11 -19.56
N GLY A 205 5.22 -38.27 -19.60
CA GLY A 205 5.49 -39.01 -20.84
C GLY A 205 4.48 -40.11 -21.17
N LEU A 206 3.53 -40.43 -20.27
CA LEU A 206 2.67 -41.63 -20.38
C LEU A 206 1.19 -41.32 -20.66
N ILE A 207 0.74 -40.09 -20.42
CA ILE A 207 -0.60 -39.65 -20.84
C ILE A 207 -0.45 -38.95 -22.18
N GLY A 208 -0.46 -39.76 -23.24
CA GLY A 208 -0.50 -39.29 -24.62
C GLY A 208 -1.84 -38.60 -24.90
N ASP A 209 -1.88 -37.29 -24.70
CA ASP A 209 -2.51 -36.26 -25.55
C ASP A 209 -2.27 -34.89 -24.88
N GLY A 210 -1.60 -33.96 -25.56
CA GLY A 210 -1.37 -32.60 -25.05
C GLY A 210 0.08 -32.12 -25.20
N ARG A 211 0.23 -31.01 -25.94
CA ARG A 211 1.42 -30.18 -26.24
C ARG A 211 2.65 -30.41 -25.33
N SER A 212 3.84 -30.56 -25.93
CA SER A 212 5.10 -30.64 -25.18
C SER A 212 5.31 -29.37 -24.32
N SER A 213 6.04 -29.48 -23.21
CA SER A 213 6.37 -28.31 -22.37
C SER A 213 7.03 -27.19 -23.19
N ASP A 214 7.86 -27.58 -24.16
CA ASP A 214 8.50 -26.66 -25.09
C ASP A 214 7.48 -25.95 -25.99
N GLN A 215 6.48 -26.67 -26.49
CA GLN A 215 5.41 -26.08 -27.29
C GLN A 215 4.56 -25.09 -26.49
N ILE A 216 4.25 -25.42 -25.23
CA ILE A 216 3.51 -24.53 -24.32
C ILE A 216 4.32 -23.27 -24.02
N ALA A 217 5.61 -23.42 -23.68
CA ALA A 217 6.50 -22.30 -23.41
C ALA A 217 6.66 -21.38 -24.64
N LEU A 218 6.77 -21.96 -25.85
CA LEU A 218 6.83 -21.22 -27.10
C LEU A 218 5.53 -20.45 -27.41
N GLU A 219 4.37 -21.07 -27.18
CA GLU A 219 3.06 -20.43 -27.39
C GLU A 219 2.89 -19.24 -26.45
N ILE A 220 3.13 -19.43 -25.15
CA ILE A 220 3.06 -18.36 -24.15
C ILE A 220 4.05 -17.25 -24.50
N ALA A 221 5.30 -17.58 -24.83
CA ALA A 221 6.30 -16.59 -25.20
C ALA A 221 5.90 -15.81 -26.45
N ALA A 222 5.37 -16.48 -27.48
CA ALA A 222 4.93 -15.82 -28.72
C ALA A 222 3.72 -14.92 -28.51
N ASP A 223 2.76 -15.35 -27.71
CA ASP A 223 1.57 -14.54 -27.38
C ASP A 223 1.93 -13.34 -26.49
N MET A 224 2.89 -13.49 -25.58
CA MET A 224 3.44 -12.37 -24.80
C MET A 224 4.17 -11.36 -25.69
N THR A 225 5.02 -11.82 -26.61
CA THR A 225 5.71 -10.92 -27.56
C THR A 225 4.72 -10.18 -28.46
N ARG A 226 3.58 -10.80 -28.84
CA ARG A 226 2.54 -10.15 -29.66
C ARG A 226 1.70 -9.14 -28.87
N SER A 227 1.40 -9.43 -27.62
CA SER A 227 0.49 -8.61 -26.79
C SER A 227 1.19 -7.43 -26.11
N LEU A 228 2.48 -7.55 -25.77
CA LEU A 228 3.23 -6.49 -25.13
C LEU A 228 3.69 -5.43 -26.14
N PRO A 229 3.43 -4.13 -25.88
CA PRO A 229 3.97 -3.06 -26.71
C PRO A 229 5.50 -3.06 -26.62
N THR A 230 6.17 -2.63 -27.69
CA THR A 230 7.64 -2.55 -27.75
C THR A 230 8.17 -1.41 -26.87
N GLU A 231 7.46 -0.28 -26.89
CA GLU A 231 7.76 0.92 -26.12
C GLU A 231 6.45 1.58 -25.67
N VAL A 232 6.51 2.42 -24.64
CA VAL A 232 5.40 3.32 -24.32
C VAL A 232 5.30 4.31 -25.47
N ASP A 233 4.25 4.23 -26.30
CA ASP A 233 4.09 5.09 -27.48
C ASP A 233 4.17 6.58 -27.11
N ILE A 234 5.33 7.20 -27.40
CA ILE A 234 5.56 8.66 -27.43
C ILE A 234 5.70 9.14 -28.88
N TYR A 235 5.37 8.31 -29.87
CA TYR A 235 5.63 8.58 -31.27
C TYR A 235 4.59 9.54 -31.88
N ASP A 236 4.65 10.79 -31.44
CA ASP A 236 4.74 11.89 -32.40
C ASP A 236 6.22 12.29 -32.44
N GLU A 237 6.89 12.15 -33.59
CA GLU A 237 8.25 12.66 -33.78
C GLU A 237 8.34 14.16 -33.45
N GLU A 238 7.24 14.90 -33.65
CA GLU A 238 7.08 16.32 -33.26
C GLU A 238 7.11 16.53 -31.74
N VAL A 239 6.55 15.59 -30.97
CA VAL A 239 6.47 15.61 -29.50
C VAL A 239 7.79 15.19 -28.87
N CYS A 240 8.43 14.15 -29.41
CA CYS A 240 9.75 13.71 -28.96
C CYS A 240 10.82 14.75 -29.32
N ALA A 241 10.65 15.47 -30.45
CA ALA A 241 11.40 16.69 -30.74
C ALA A 241 11.08 17.78 -29.71
N ALA A 242 9.82 18.13 -29.43
CA ALA A 242 9.48 19.12 -28.40
C ALA A 242 10.05 18.80 -27.01
N LEU A 243 10.08 17.53 -26.62
CA LEU A 243 10.63 17.02 -25.35
C LEU A 243 12.17 17.01 -25.31
N LYS A 244 12.84 16.67 -26.42
CA LYS A 244 14.31 16.74 -26.56
C LYS A 244 14.82 18.17 -26.77
N MET A 245 13.99 19.04 -27.34
CA MET A 245 14.26 20.46 -27.58
C MET A 245 14.19 21.31 -26.30
N LEU A 246 13.79 20.75 -25.15
CA LEU A 246 13.71 21.47 -23.86
C LEU A 246 15.05 21.57 -23.09
N HIS A 247 16.19 21.55 -23.79
CA HIS A 247 17.41 22.23 -23.33
C HIS A 247 17.23 23.76 -23.51
N PRO A 248 18.09 24.65 -22.98
CA PRO A 248 17.80 26.08 -22.97
C PRO A 248 17.71 26.63 -24.41
N LEU A 249 16.49 26.78 -24.94
CA LEU A 249 16.27 27.23 -26.31
C LEU A 249 16.39 28.73 -26.45
N SER A 250 16.91 29.11 -27.61
CA SER A 250 16.82 30.43 -28.20
C SER A 250 15.49 30.60 -28.95
N LEU A 251 15.09 31.86 -29.17
CA LEU A 251 13.85 32.26 -29.86
C LEU A 251 13.64 31.60 -31.25
N ALA A 252 14.72 31.16 -31.91
CA ALA A 252 14.71 30.64 -33.28
C ALA A 252 14.13 29.23 -33.41
N ASP A 253 14.17 28.42 -32.35
CA ASP A 253 13.71 27.04 -32.38
C ASP A 253 12.20 26.93 -32.11
N VAL A 254 11.65 27.89 -31.35
CA VAL A 254 10.19 28.06 -31.15
C VAL A 254 9.50 28.45 -32.46
N ALA A 255 10.16 29.23 -33.32
CA ALA A 255 9.64 29.65 -34.61
C ALA A 255 9.48 28.48 -35.63
N LYS A 256 10.24 27.39 -35.47
CA LYS A 256 10.13 26.18 -36.32
C LYS A 256 8.96 25.29 -35.95
N ILE A 257 8.54 25.30 -34.68
CA ILE A 257 7.45 24.45 -34.15
C ILE A 257 6.07 24.95 -34.64
N GLY A 258 5.92 26.25 -34.90
CA GLY A 258 4.69 26.83 -35.46
C GLY A 258 4.42 26.51 -36.95
N MET A 259 5.21 25.63 -37.58
CA MET A 259 5.19 25.40 -39.03
C MET A 259 4.66 24.04 -39.48
N SER A 260 4.03 23.23 -38.61
CA SER A 260 3.40 21.98 -39.03
C SER A 260 1.88 22.13 -39.16
N THR A 261 1.45 22.06 -40.42
CA THR A 261 0.12 21.77 -40.99
C THR A 261 -0.99 22.84 -41.04
N ASP A 262 -1.33 23.61 -39.99
CA ASP A 262 -2.54 24.49 -40.08
C ASP A 262 -2.31 25.97 -40.43
N MET A 263 -1.05 26.41 -40.60
CA MET A 263 -0.71 27.78 -41.07
C MET A 263 -0.30 27.86 -42.54
N ALA A 264 -0.47 26.79 -43.32
CA ALA A 264 -0.33 26.87 -44.78
C ALA A 264 -1.35 27.87 -45.40
N PHE A 265 -2.50 28.09 -44.74
CA PHE A 265 -3.48 29.12 -45.09
C PHE A 265 -3.01 30.56 -44.81
N ALA A 266 -2.00 30.77 -43.95
CA ALA A 266 -1.44 32.10 -43.71
C ALA A 266 -0.37 32.50 -44.74
N LYS A 267 0.26 31.51 -45.42
CA LYS A 267 1.18 31.77 -46.54
C LYS A 267 0.48 32.40 -47.75
N THR A 268 -0.79 32.07 -48.00
CA THR A 268 -1.51 32.56 -49.19
C THR A 268 -1.90 34.04 -49.12
N LYS A 269 -1.72 34.71 -47.98
CA LYS A 269 -1.98 36.17 -47.85
C LYS A 269 -0.78 37.02 -47.44
N TYR A 270 0.37 36.43 -47.12
CA TYR A 270 1.63 37.15 -46.96
C TYR A 270 2.33 37.27 -48.31
N LYS A 271 1.92 38.25 -49.12
CA LYS A 271 2.85 38.85 -50.09
C LYS A 271 3.79 39.75 -49.30
N GLU A 272 5.10 39.60 -49.55
CA GLU A 272 6.14 40.46 -48.97
C GLU A 272 5.75 41.95 -49.04
N PRO A 273 5.88 42.73 -47.95
CA PRO A 273 5.78 44.16 -48.04
C PRO A 273 7.01 44.68 -48.79
N THR A 274 6.78 45.12 -50.02
CA THR A 274 7.72 46.00 -50.74
C THR A 274 7.99 47.22 -49.87
N GLN A 275 9.25 47.63 -49.85
CA GLN A 275 9.85 48.62 -48.95
C GLN A 275 8.95 49.83 -48.64
N GLY A 276 8.75 50.09 -47.34
CA GLY A 276 8.43 51.43 -46.84
C GLY A 276 7.25 51.55 -45.88
N LYS A 277 7.46 51.21 -44.60
CA LYS A 277 7.08 52.00 -43.40
C LYS A 277 7.25 51.12 -42.16
N LYS A 278 8.09 51.58 -41.22
CA LYS A 278 8.32 50.94 -39.92
C LYS A 278 7.09 51.16 -39.03
N GLU A 279 6.22 50.16 -38.90
CA GLU A 279 5.32 50.06 -37.75
C GLU A 279 6.12 49.51 -36.56
N LYS A 280 6.62 50.42 -35.72
CA LYS A 280 7.55 50.16 -34.62
C LYS A 280 6.89 49.60 -33.34
N GLY A 281 5.62 49.22 -33.38
CA GLY A 281 4.87 48.75 -32.20
C GLY A 281 4.51 47.25 -32.21
N SER A 282 4.34 46.63 -33.39
CA SER A 282 3.79 45.26 -33.49
C SER A 282 4.81 44.13 -33.29
N SER A 283 6.11 44.41 -33.40
CA SER A 283 7.17 43.39 -33.29
C SER A 283 7.51 43.05 -31.83
N ASP A 284 7.37 44.01 -30.93
CA ASP A 284 7.75 43.86 -29.53
C ASP A 284 6.68 43.09 -28.73
N GLU A 285 5.40 43.34 -29.01
CA GLU A 285 4.27 42.61 -28.38
C GLU A 285 4.23 41.12 -28.77
N ALA A 286 4.55 40.81 -30.03
CA ALA A 286 4.66 39.43 -30.51
C ALA A 286 5.85 38.70 -29.86
N SER A 287 6.97 39.40 -29.66
CA SER A 287 8.16 38.87 -28.99
C SER A 287 7.89 38.63 -27.49
N GLN A 288 7.21 39.56 -26.83
CA GLN A 288 6.83 39.45 -25.41
C GLN A 288 5.81 38.31 -25.17
N SER A 289 4.85 38.12 -26.07
CA SER A 289 3.90 37.00 -26.01
C SER A 289 4.60 35.65 -26.20
N LEU A 290 5.65 35.61 -27.03
CA LEU A 290 6.46 34.42 -27.25
C LEU A 290 7.34 34.10 -26.03
N GLU A 291 7.91 35.11 -25.37
CA GLU A 291 8.63 34.95 -24.10
C GLU A 291 7.73 34.42 -22.98
N MET A 292 6.50 34.93 -22.85
CA MET A 292 5.51 34.43 -21.89
C MET A 292 5.12 32.97 -22.15
N ALA A 293 4.99 32.58 -23.43
CA ALA A 293 4.72 31.20 -23.82
C ALA A 293 5.89 30.27 -23.47
N VAL A 294 7.12 30.73 -23.72
CA VAL A 294 8.36 30.02 -23.35
C VAL A 294 8.47 29.86 -21.83
N ASP A 295 8.14 30.88 -21.04
CA ASP A 295 8.17 30.79 -19.58
C ASP A 295 7.08 29.86 -19.02
N LYS A 296 5.91 29.79 -19.65
CA LYS A 296 4.87 28.81 -19.30
C LYS A 296 5.32 27.37 -19.58
N ILE A 297 6.02 27.15 -20.68
CA ILE A 297 6.62 25.84 -21.00
C ILE A 297 7.76 25.50 -20.04
N ARG A 298 8.60 26.47 -19.68
CA ARG A 298 9.64 26.29 -18.66
C ARG A 298 9.04 25.95 -17.29
N SER A 299 7.89 26.53 -16.94
CA SER A 299 7.16 26.20 -15.72
C SER A 299 6.69 24.73 -15.71
N ILE A 300 6.12 24.25 -16.82
CA ILE A 300 5.72 22.84 -16.98
C ILE A 300 6.93 21.91 -16.86
N ASN A 301 8.06 22.26 -17.48
CA ASN A 301 9.29 21.46 -17.41
C ASN A 301 9.94 21.49 -16.01
N ARG A 302 9.72 22.55 -15.23
CA ARG A 302 10.14 22.63 -13.81
C ARG A 302 9.23 21.82 -12.89
N SER A 303 8.08 21.32 -13.34
CA SER A 303 7.18 20.49 -12.53
C SER A 303 7.85 19.18 -12.12
N ALA A 304 7.85 18.88 -10.83
CA ALA A 304 8.37 17.60 -10.32
C ALA A 304 7.59 16.40 -10.88
N LEU A 305 6.28 16.56 -11.11
CA LEU A 305 5.42 15.52 -11.69
C LEU A 305 5.82 15.14 -13.12
N PHE A 306 6.30 16.11 -13.89
CA PHE A 306 6.75 15.87 -15.25
C PHE A 306 8.06 15.08 -15.28
N THR A 307 9.00 15.40 -14.37
CA THR A 307 10.22 14.61 -14.18
C THR A 307 9.91 13.17 -13.79
N VAL A 308 8.96 12.96 -12.86
CA VAL A 308 8.52 11.62 -12.46
C VAL A 308 7.93 10.87 -13.66
N LEU A 309 7.03 11.50 -14.43
CA LEU A 309 6.45 10.88 -15.63
C LEU A 309 7.53 10.39 -16.59
N ARG A 310 8.54 11.23 -16.90
CA ARG A 310 9.64 10.86 -17.78
C ARG A 310 10.46 9.69 -17.24
N GLN A 311 10.85 9.74 -15.97
CA GLN A 311 11.62 8.67 -15.33
C GLN A 311 10.85 7.34 -15.28
N GLU A 312 9.55 7.38 -15.04
CA GLU A 312 8.70 6.19 -15.03
C GLU A 312 8.58 5.60 -16.45
N ILE A 313 8.37 6.43 -17.48
CA ILE A 313 8.36 6.00 -18.88
C ILE A 313 9.69 5.33 -19.27
N ASP A 314 10.82 5.97 -18.94
CA ASP A 314 12.16 5.40 -19.21
C ASP A 314 12.34 4.04 -18.52
N ARG A 315 11.86 3.90 -17.27
CA ARG A 315 11.89 2.63 -16.53
C ARG A 315 11.04 1.54 -17.20
N PHE A 316 9.82 1.87 -17.64
CA PHE A 316 8.96 0.90 -18.33
C PHE A 316 9.51 0.52 -19.70
N ASN A 317 10.08 1.46 -20.45
CA ASN A 317 10.75 1.18 -21.72
C ASN A 317 11.95 0.25 -21.54
N HIS A 318 12.75 0.46 -20.50
CA HIS A 318 13.85 -0.44 -20.17
C HIS A 318 13.34 -1.85 -19.82
N LEU A 319 12.29 -1.95 -18.98
CA LEU A 319 11.67 -3.21 -18.62
C LEU A 319 11.12 -3.96 -19.85
N LEU A 320 10.38 -3.29 -20.72
CA LEU A 320 9.84 -3.87 -21.96
C LEU A 320 10.97 -4.39 -22.87
N SER A 321 12.06 -3.64 -23.00
CA SER A 321 13.24 -4.06 -23.77
C SER A 321 13.86 -5.35 -23.21
N VAL A 322 14.02 -5.44 -21.88
CA VAL A 322 14.54 -6.65 -21.21
C VAL A 322 13.61 -7.85 -21.44
N ILE A 323 12.29 -7.66 -21.33
CA ILE A 323 11.31 -8.73 -21.56
C ILE A 323 11.36 -9.22 -23.01
N HIS A 324 11.32 -8.30 -23.99
CA HIS A 324 11.35 -8.65 -25.41
C HIS A 324 12.66 -9.37 -25.79
N GLN A 325 13.81 -8.91 -25.30
CA GLN A 325 15.10 -9.58 -25.52
C GLN A 325 15.14 -10.97 -24.89
N SER A 326 14.61 -11.11 -23.68
CA SER A 326 14.55 -12.37 -22.94
C SER A 326 13.61 -13.38 -23.63
N LEU A 327 12.41 -12.97 -24.03
CA LEU A 327 11.45 -13.81 -24.75
C LEU A 327 11.98 -14.24 -26.11
N LYS A 328 12.62 -13.34 -26.87
CA LYS A 328 13.23 -13.67 -28.17
C LYS A 328 14.37 -14.67 -28.00
N SER A 329 15.24 -14.46 -27.01
CA SER A 329 16.35 -15.37 -26.72
C SER A 329 15.84 -16.75 -26.26
N LEU A 330 14.76 -16.79 -25.48
CA LEU A 330 14.12 -18.02 -25.04
C LEU A 330 13.52 -18.79 -26.23
N GLN A 331 12.82 -18.12 -27.14
CA GLN A 331 12.27 -18.75 -28.35
C GLN A 331 13.36 -19.36 -29.24
N LEU A 332 14.49 -18.67 -29.39
CA LEU A 332 15.63 -19.18 -30.16
C LEU A 332 16.33 -20.34 -29.44
N ALA A 333 16.42 -20.29 -28.11
CA ALA A 333 17.02 -21.36 -27.32
C ALA A 333 16.18 -22.66 -27.38
N ILE A 334 14.86 -22.57 -27.28
CA ILE A 334 13.97 -23.74 -27.40
C ILE A 334 14.04 -24.36 -28.81
N LYS A 335 14.27 -23.55 -29.85
CA LYS A 335 14.49 -24.02 -31.23
C LYS A 335 15.89 -24.61 -31.47
N GLY A 336 16.81 -24.51 -30.51
CA GLY A 336 18.19 -24.98 -30.62
C GLY A 336 19.14 -24.05 -31.37
N GLU A 337 18.74 -22.80 -31.64
CA GLU A 337 19.57 -21.80 -32.34
C GLU A 337 20.51 -21.04 -31.39
N VAL A 338 20.16 -20.95 -30.10
CA VAL A 338 20.93 -20.27 -29.06
C VAL A 338 21.15 -21.24 -27.89
N VAL A 339 22.32 -21.16 -27.24
CA VAL A 339 22.62 -21.99 -26.07
C VAL A 339 21.74 -21.59 -24.89
N MET A 340 21.10 -22.58 -24.26
CA MET A 340 20.33 -22.39 -23.03
C MET A 340 21.24 -21.95 -21.89
N SER A 341 21.14 -20.69 -21.47
CA SER A 341 21.85 -20.14 -20.31
C SER A 341 21.04 -20.38 -19.02
N GLU A 342 21.70 -20.30 -17.85
CA GLU A 342 21.04 -20.43 -16.55
C GLU A 342 19.84 -19.47 -16.40
N LYS A 343 19.98 -18.22 -16.88
CA LYS A 343 18.90 -17.22 -16.87
C LYS A 343 17.72 -17.60 -17.77
N LEU A 344 17.99 -18.24 -18.91
CA LEU A 344 16.94 -18.68 -19.83
C LEU A 344 16.24 -19.94 -19.32
N ASP A 345 16.97 -20.84 -18.67
CA ASP A 345 16.39 -22.02 -18.04
C ASP A 345 15.52 -21.64 -16.84
N GLU A 346 15.95 -20.69 -16.01
CA GLU A 346 15.12 -20.12 -14.95
C GLU A 346 13.85 -19.48 -15.51
N ALA A 347 13.96 -18.67 -16.57
CA ALA A 347 12.82 -18.04 -17.23
C ALA A 347 11.86 -19.07 -17.85
N TYR A 348 12.38 -20.12 -18.49
CA TYR A 348 11.60 -21.23 -19.02
C TYR A 348 10.77 -21.92 -17.94
N ASN A 349 11.42 -22.28 -16.82
CA ASN A 349 10.77 -22.92 -15.69
C ASN A 349 9.75 -21.99 -15.01
N ALA A 350 10.05 -20.69 -14.89
CA ALA A 350 9.14 -19.71 -14.32
C ALA A 350 7.87 -19.53 -15.16
N ILE A 351 8.01 -19.42 -16.49
CA ILE A 351 6.87 -19.30 -17.42
C ILE A 351 5.96 -20.53 -17.34
N LEU A 352 6.54 -21.73 -17.31
CA LEU A 352 5.77 -22.98 -17.14
C LEU A 352 5.05 -23.05 -15.79
N LYS A 353 5.60 -22.45 -14.74
CA LYS A 353 4.98 -22.35 -13.41
C LYS A 353 4.05 -21.14 -13.25
N GLN A 354 3.78 -20.39 -14.32
CA GLN A 354 2.97 -19.15 -14.28
C GLN A 354 3.52 -18.10 -13.30
N GLN A 355 4.85 -18.04 -13.15
CA GLN A 355 5.55 -17.07 -12.30
C GLN A 355 6.35 -16.09 -13.16
N VAL A 356 6.50 -14.85 -12.68
CA VAL A 356 7.36 -13.86 -13.32
C VAL A 356 8.83 -14.26 -13.10
N PRO A 357 9.66 -14.39 -14.16
CA PRO A 357 11.10 -14.68 -14.05
C PRO A 357 11.86 -13.71 -13.13
N ALA A 358 12.83 -14.18 -12.34
CA ALA A 358 13.54 -13.36 -11.37
C ALA A 358 14.34 -12.24 -12.04
N HIS A 359 14.90 -12.49 -13.22
CA HIS A 359 15.60 -11.45 -13.99
C HIS A 359 14.68 -10.27 -14.34
N TRP A 360 13.40 -10.51 -14.64
CA TRP A 360 12.45 -9.42 -14.91
C TRP A 360 12.07 -8.69 -13.63
N ARG A 361 11.95 -9.39 -12.49
CA ARG A 361 11.62 -8.79 -11.18
C ARG A 361 12.62 -7.72 -10.74
N GLN A 362 13.89 -7.80 -11.16
CA GLN A 362 14.91 -6.80 -10.84
C GLN A 362 14.60 -5.41 -11.42
N PHE A 363 13.95 -5.36 -12.58
CA PHE A 363 13.59 -4.11 -13.27
C PHE A 363 12.11 -3.78 -13.16
N ALA A 364 11.28 -4.78 -12.79
CA ALA A 364 9.85 -4.64 -12.64
C ALA A 364 9.47 -3.93 -11.34
N TYR A 365 8.20 -3.51 -11.29
CA TYR A 365 7.55 -3.10 -10.05
C TYR A 365 7.24 -4.33 -9.19
N GLU A 366 7.25 -4.16 -7.87
CA GLU A 366 6.87 -5.20 -6.92
C GLU A 366 5.41 -5.63 -7.18
N SER A 367 5.19 -6.92 -7.39
CA SER A 367 3.88 -7.50 -7.63
C SER A 367 3.86 -8.96 -7.19
N CYS A 368 2.72 -9.41 -6.68
CA CYS A 368 2.49 -10.80 -6.26
C CYS A 368 1.58 -11.55 -7.25
N LYS A 369 1.28 -10.95 -8.41
CA LYS A 369 0.41 -11.53 -9.43
C LYS A 369 1.09 -12.68 -10.18
N PRO A 370 0.34 -13.74 -10.54
CA PRO A 370 0.75 -14.73 -11.53
C PRO A 370 1.08 -14.08 -12.88
N LEU A 371 1.90 -14.77 -13.68
CA LEU A 371 2.45 -14.25 -14.94
C LEU A 371 1.37 -13.66 -15.87
N ALA A 372 0.28 -14.39 -16.13
CA ALA A 372 -0.78 -13.93 -17.02
C ALA A 372 -1.43 -12.62 -16.57
N GLN A 373 -1.71 -12.49 -15.27
CA GLN A 373 -2.31 -11.29 -14.70
C GLN A 373 -1.32 -10.14 -14.59
N TRP A 374 -0.06 -10.45 -14.32
CA TRP A 374 1.03 -9.49 -14.31
C TRP A 374 1.24 -8.87 -15.70
N VAL A 375 1.18 -9.65 -16.78
CA VAL A 375 1.24 -9.15 -18.16
C VAL A 375 0.06 -8.21 -18.46
N SER A 376 -1.16 -8.59 -18.09
CA SER A 376 -2.34 -7.72 -18.25
C SER A 376 -2.20 -6.41 -17.46
N ASP A 377 -1.65 -6.47 -16.24
CA ASP A 377 -1.40 -5.30 -15.39
C ASP A 377 -0.33 -4.38 -16.01
N LEU A 378 0.75 -4.97 -16.55
CA LEU A 378 1.80 -4.24 -17.25
C LEU A 378 1.27 -3.48 -18.47
N ILE A 379 0.41 -4.12 -19.28
CA ILE A 379 -0.24 -3.48 -20.44
C ILE A 379 -1.09 -2.29 -19.98
N GLN A 380 -1.87 -2.44 -18.90
CA GLN A 380 -2.67 -1.34 -18.35
C GLN A 380 -1.79 -0.18 -17.86
N ARG A 381 -0.65 -0.47 -17.22
CA ARG A 381 0.36 0.53 -16.81
C ARG A 381 0.95 1.29 -17.97
N VAL A 382 1.40 0.59 -19.00
CA VAL A 382 1.94 1.22 -20.21
C VAL A 382 0.89 2.11 -20.88
N THR A 383 -0.35 1.63 -20.98
CA THR A 383 -1.46 2.40 -21.55
C THR A 383 -1.80 3.64 -20.71
N PHE A 384 -1.74 3.53 -19.38
CA PHE A 384 -1.94 4.68 -18.47
C PHE A 384 -0.87 5.74 -18.65
N PHE A 385 0.42 5.37 -18.66
CA PHE A 385 1.51 6.33 -18.85
C PHE A 385 1.53 6.94 -20.25
N SER A 386 1.17 6.18 -21.29
CA SER A 386 0.97 6.73 -22.64
C SER A 386 -0.18 7.75 -22.66
N GLY A 387 -1.31 7.45 -22.04
CA GLY A 387 -2.44 8.39 -21.90
C GLY A 387 -2.05 9.65 -21.13
N TRP A 388 -1.31 9.51 -20.03
CA TRP A 388 -0.81 10.65 -19.26
C TRP A 388 0.16 11.51 -20.10
N ALA A 389 1.10 10.90 -20.83
CA ALA A 389 2.00 11.62 -21.72
C ALA A 389 1.21 12.42 -22.78
N LYS A 390 0.22 11.81 -23.44
CA LYS A 390 -0.65 12.48 -24.43
C LYS A 390 -1.42 13.67 -23.86
N LEU A 391 -1.84 13.62 -22.60
CA LEU A 391 -2.49 14.76 -21.96
C LEU A 391 -1.53 15.93 -21.72
N VAL A 392 -0.31 15.64 -21.27
CA VAL A 392 0.70 16.69 -21.04
C VAL A 392 1.11 17.35 -22.34
N THR A 393 1.20 16.59 -23.43
CA THR A 393 1.55 17.12 -24.75
C THR A 393 0.41 17.97 -25.31
N ALA A 394 -0.83 17.48 -25.26
CA ALA A 394 -2.01 18.24 -25.65
C ALA A 394 -2.18 19.54 -24.82
N ALA A 395 -1.86 19.50 -23.52
CA ALA A 395 -1.84 20.67 -22.65
C ALA A 395 -0.80 21.71 -23.10
N SER A 396 0.41 21.24 -23.45
CA SER A 396 1.52 22.09 -23.91
C SER A 396 1.22 22.72 -25.26
N GLU A 397 0.65 21.95 -26.20
CA GLU A 397 0.19 22.44 -27.49
C GLU A 397 -0.95 23.45 -27.36
N LYS A 398 -1.94 23.18 -26.49
CA LYS A 398 -3.03 24.11 -26.21
C LYS A 398 -2.50 25.41 -25.60
N ALA A 399 -1.52 25.34 -24.69
CA ALA A 399 -0.87 26.51 -24.12
C ALA A 399 -0.19 27.36 -25.21
N LEU A 400 0.58 26.73 -26.11
CA LEU A 400 1.19 27.37 -27.27
C LEU A 400 0.16 28.01 -28.21
N ARG A 401 -0.85 27.24 -28.63
CA ARG A 401 -1.92 27.69 -29.54
C ARG A 401 -2.75 28.82 -28.93
N SER A 402 -3.11 28.74 -27.66
CA SER A 402 -3.93 29.78 -27.00
C SER A 402 -3.23 31.15 -26.95
N GLN A 403 -1.91 31.19 -26.78
CA GLN A 403 -1.16 32.45 -26.79
C GLN A 403 -0.83 32.93 -28.20
N LEU A 404 -0.55 32.02 -29.15
CA LEU A 404 -0.39 32.36 -30.57
C LEU A 404 -1.70 32.84 -31.21
N ILE A 405 -2.85 32.31 -30.78
CA ILE A 405 -4.18 32.76 -31.22
C ILE A 405 -4.64 33.99 -30.44
N GLY A 406 -4.22 34.17 -29.19
CA GLY A 406 -4.46 35.38 -28.40
C GLY A 406 -3.92 36.63 -29.10
N THR A 407 -2.70 36.55 -29.64
CA THR A 407 -2.11 37.63 -30.46
C THR A 407 -2.84 37.84 -31.80
N TYR A 408 -3.52 36.82 -32.32
CA TYR A 408 -4.34 36.89 -33.54
C TYR A 408 -5.75 37.45 -33.28
N LEU A 409 -6.37 37.11 -32.14
CA LEU A 409 -7.71 37.56 -31.72
C LEU A 409 -7.70 38.94 -31.06
N GLN A 410 -6.58 39.41 -30.48
CA GLN A 410 -6.42 40.83 -30.15
C GLN A 410 -6.51 41.73 -31.40
N ARG A 411 -6.23 41.16 -32.58
CA ARG A 411 -6.32 41.80 -33.89
C ARG A 411 -7.74 41.79 -34.49
N LEU A 412 -8.67 41.01 -33.93
CA LEU A 412 -10.07 40.91 -34.34
C LEU A 412 -10.95 40.99 -33.08
N GLN A 413 -11.39 42.20 -32.74
CA GLN A 413 -12.23 42.52 -31.57
C GLN A 413 -13.44 41.57 -31.41
N MET A 414 -13.25 40.43 -30.75
CA MET A 414 -14.32 39.56 -30.25
C MET A 414 -13.91 39.04 -28.88
N SER A 415 -14.70 39.42 -27.87
CA SER A 415 -14.53 39.01 -26.48
C SER A 415 -14.67 37.49 -26.32
N ARG A 416 -13.75 36.86 -25.60
CA ARG A 416 -13.93 35.47 -25.14
C ARG A 416 -14.06 35.41 -23.62
N SER A 417 -15.11 34.74 -23.16
CA SER A 417 -15.40 34.41 -21.78
C SER A 417 -14.29 33.52 -21.19
N SER A 418 -13.77 33.96 -20.06
CA SER A 418 -12.80 33.28 -19.20
C SER A 418 -13.35 31.95 -18.67
N ASN A 419 -12.66 30.85 -18.98
CA ASN A 419 -12.65 29.62 -18.19
C ASN A 419 -11.32 28.91 -18.47
N ASP A 420 -10.25 29.47 -17.91
CA ASP A 420 -8.90 28.93 -17.94
C ASP A 420 -8.66 28.17 -16.63
N GLN A 421 -8.49 26.84 -16.68
CA GLN A 421 -7.77 26.11 -15.62
C GLN A 421 -7.00 24.89 -16.16
N GLU A 422 -5.94 24.60 -15.42
CA GLU A 422 -4.73 23.86 -15.72
C GLU A 422 -4.96 22.37 -15.96
N SER A 423 -4.47 21.84 -17.08
CA SER A 423 -4.53 20.41 -17.41
C SER A 423 -3.32 19.66 -16.86
N SER A 424 -3.33 19.41 -15.54
CA SER A 424 -2.68 18.24 -14.96
C SER A 424 -3.72 17.11 -14.86
N PRO A 425 -3.36 15.82 -14.97
CA PRO A 425 -4.32 14.77 -14.65
C PRO A 425 -4.59 14.86 -13.14
N GLY A 426 -5.78 15.31 -12.79
CA GLY A 426 -6.19 15.44 -11.38
C GLY A 426 -6.40 14.10 -10.69
N ARG A 427 -6.27 13.00 -11.45
CA ARG A 427 -6.50 11.63 -11.01
C ARG A 427 -5.26 10.78 -11.24
N ALA A 428 -4.74 10.16 -10.20
CA ALA A 428 -3.61 9.27 -10.23
C ALA A 428 -4.05 7.83 -10.02
N TRP A 429 -3.63 6.95 -10.93
CA TRP A 429 -3.78 5.51 -10.78
C TRP A 429 -2.51 4.94 -10.15
N HIS A 430 -2.65 4.29 -9.00
CA HIS A 430 -1.56 3.74 -8.18
C HIS A 430 -0.49 4.78 -7.75
N THR A 431 -0.40 5.01 -6.45
CA THR A 431 0.58 5.94 -5.88
C THR A 431 1.95 5.29 -5.75
N GLN A 432 2.83 5.54 -6.73
CA GLN A 432 4.26 5.38 -6.48
C GLN A 432 4.70 6.43 -5.44
N PRO A 433 5.55 6.11 -4.46
CA PRO A 433 6.02 7.10 -3.48
C PRO A 433 6.60 8.37 -4.13
N ARG A 434 7.34 8.22 -5.24
CA ARG A 434 7.89 9.35 -6.02
C ARG A 434 6.81 10.31 -6.53
N PHE A 435 5.64 9.78 -6.88
CA PHE A 435 4.52 10.58 -7.35
C PHE A 435 3.98 11.48 -6.22
N LEU A 436 3.76 10.90 -5.03
CA LEU A 436 3.29 11.66 -3.87
C LEU A 436 4.28 12.74 -3.44
N THR A 437 5.59 12.43 -3.42
CA THR A 437 6.63 13.43 -3.15
C THR A 437 6.63 14.54 -4.20
N ALA A 438 6.42 14.23 -5.48
CA ALA A 438 6.34 15.24 -6.53
C ALA A 438 5.12 16.17 -6.38
N VAL A 439 3.98 15.65 -5.90
CA VAL A 439 2.81 16.48 -5.55
C VAL A 439 3.16 17.46 -4.43
N LEU A 440 3.81 16.99 -3.36
CA LEU A 440 4.25 17.85 -2.25
C LEU A 440 5.27 18.90 -2.70
N GLN A 441 6.24 18.53 -3.54
CA GLN A 441 7.24 19.44 -4.09
C GLN A 441 6.60 20.54 -4.95
N ASN A 442 5.64 20.19 -5.81
CA ASN A 442 4.93 21.17 -6.62
C ASN A 442 4.11 22.13 -5.75
N HIS A 443 3.44 21.62 -4.71
CA HIS A 443 2.70 22.44 -3.77
C HIS A 443 3.61 23.37 -2.95
N ALA A 444 4.72 22.84 -2.44
CA ALA A 444 5.75 23.59 -1.72
C ALA A 444 6.32 24.74 -2.56
N ARG A 445 6.62 24.48 -3.84
CA ARG A 445 7.10 25.51 -4.79
C ARG A 445 6.04 26.57 -5.09
N LYS A 446 4.76 26.18 -5.16
CA LYS A 446 3.64 27.11 -5.40
C LYS A 446 3.41 28.06 -4.22
N LEU A 447 3.60 27.57 -2.99
CA LEU A 447 3.40 28.35 -1.75
C LEU A 447 4.68 28.94 -1.14
N GLY A 448 5.86 28.56 -1.62
CA GLY A 448 7.15 29.03 -1.08
C GLY A 448 7.49 28.47 0.31
N ILE A 449 6.99 27.28 0.65
CA ILE A 449 7.20 26.61 1.95
C ILE A 449 8.12 25.41 1.82
N SER A 450 8.65 24.90 2.94
CA SER A 450 9.46 23.67 2.94
C SER A 450 8.60 22.44 2.64
N VAL A 451 9.17 21.47 1.92
CA VAL A 451 8.50 20.19 1.65
C VAL A 451 8.30 19.40 2.95
N ASP A 452 9.24 19.51 3.89
CA ASP A 452 9.21 18.74 5.15
C ASP A 452 8.09 19.20 6.10
N SER A 453 7.59 20.43 5.94
CA SER A 453 6.43 20.94 6.70
C SER A 453 5.08 20.49 6.16
N LEU A 454 5.05 19.82 5.01
CA LEU A 454 3.83 19.39 4.36
C LEU A 454 3.49 17.94 4.69
N THR A 455 2.21 17.69 4.96
CA THR A 455 1.66 16.34 4.99
C THR A 455 0.36 16.27 4.22
N PHE A 456 -0.10 15.07 3.89
CA PHE A 456 -1.39 14.89 3.25
C PHE A 456 -2.51 14.84 4.29
N GLU A 457 -3.55 15.60 4.03
CA GLU A 457 -4.90 15.42 4.56
C GLU A 457 -5.71 14.60 3.54
N PHE A 458 -6.63 13.77 4.02
CA PHE A 458 -7.34 12.80 3.20
C PHE A 458 -8.84 13.02 3.27
N ALA A 459 -9.50 13.11 2.12
CA ALA A 459 -10.95 13.13 2.01
C ALA A 459 -11.43 12.03 1.06
N VAL A 460 -12.30 11.14 1.54
CA VAL A 460 -12.89 10.09 0.70
C VAL A 460 -14.05 10.70 -0.09
N MET A 461 -14.00 10.56 -1.41
CA MET A 461 -14.96 11.10 -2.35
C MET A 461 -15.89 9.98 -2.83
N ASN A 462 -17.14 9.99 -2.40
CA ASN A 462 -18.17 9.08 -2.89
C ASN A 462 -18.75 9.64 -4.20
N ASN A 463 -18.65 8.89 -5.31
CA ASN A 463 -19.35 9.25 -6.55
C ASN A 463 -20.79 8.75 -6.51
N SER A 464 -21.68 9.36 -7.31
CA SER A 464 -23.08 8.91 -7.44
C SER A 464 -23.25 7.48 -7.96
N SER A 465 -22.20 6.91 -8.58
CA SER A 465 -22.16 5.51 -9.04
C SER A 465 -21.74 4.51 -7.97
N ASP A 466 -21.20 4.98 -6.85
CA ASP A 466 -20.58 4.12 -5.85
C ASP A 466 -21.67 3.55 -4.93
N THR A 467 -21.97 2.27 -5.12
CA THR A 467 -22.84 1.49 -4.23
C THR A 467 -22.01 0.49 -3.45
N ASN A 468 -22.47 0.11 -2.25
CA ASN A 468 -21.79 -0.88 -1.42
C ASN A 468 -21.53 -2.19 -2.20
N ASP A 469 -22.48 -2.61 -3.04
CA ASP A 469 -22.32 -3.81 -3.88
C ASP A 469 -21.20 -3.66 -4.94
N SER A 470 -21.11 -2.50 -5.60
CA SER A 470 -20.06 -2.26 -6.60
C SER A 470 -18.66 -2.15 -5.98
N LEU A 471 -18.55 -1.73 -4.73
CA LEU A 471 -17.27 -1.65 -4.02
C LEU A 471 -16.83 -3.03 -3.50
N ASN A 472 -17.78 -3.88 -3.10
CA ASN A 472 -17.50 -5.24 -2.65
C ASN A 472 -17.18 -6.20 -3.82
N ASP A 473 -17.67 -5.92 -5.04
CA ASP A 473 -17.34 -6.72 -6.22
C ASP A 473 -15.92 -6.44 -6.73
N ILE A 474 -14.97 -7.28 -6.31
CA ILE A 474 -13.57 -7.23 -6.74
C ILE A 474 -13.41 -7.65 -8.22
N GLN A 475 -14.24 -8.58 -8.71
CA GLN A 475 -14.09 -9.19 -10.03
C GLN A 475 -14.45 -8.22 -11.17
N ARG A 476 -15.29 -7.22 -10.88
CA ARG A 476 -15.58 -6.14 -11.84
C ARG A 476 -14.31 -5.39 -12.21
N LYS A 477 -13.83 -5.59 -13.45
CA LYS A 477 -12.69 -4.84 -13.99
C LYS A 477 -12.99 -3.34 -13.99
N LEU A 478 -12.09 -2.58 -13.38
CA LEU A 478 -12.12 -1.11 -13.41
C LEU A 478 -11.59 -0.66 -14.78
N ASP A 479 -12.36 0.17 -15.49
CA ASP A 479 -11.84 0.85 -16.66
C ASP A 479 -10.97 2.04 -16.21
N ILE A 480 -9.68 1.77 -16.09
CA ILE A 480 -8.67 2.72 -15.62
C ILE A 480 -8.61 3.95 -16.52
N GLN A 481 -8.78 3.77 -17.84
CA GLN A 481 -8.69 4.87 -18.81
C GLN A 481 -9.86 5.84 -18.65
N GLN A 482 -11.08 5.30 -18.52
CA GLN A 482 -12.24 6.12 -18.24
C GLN A 482 -12.10 6.83 -16.89
N LEU A 483 -11.75 6.12 -15.82
CA LEU A 483 -11.64 6.75 -14.50
C LEU A 483 -10.54 7.80 -14.41
N ALA A 484 -9.38 7.56 -15.05
CA ALA A 484 -8.26 8.49 -15.05
C ALA A 484 -8.55 9.77 -15.85
N PHE A 485 -9.20 9.64 -17.02
CA PHE A 485 -9.21 10.69 -18.04
C PHE A 485 -10.60 11.22 -18.38
N THR A 486 -11.68 10.59 -17.89
CA THR A 486 -13.06 11.08 -18.07
C THR A 486 -13.65 11.53 -16.74
N GLY A 487 -14.29 12.72 -16.75
CA GLY A 487 -15.31 13.04 -15.74
C GLY A 487 -15.17 14.37 -15.01
N HIS A 488 -14.00 14.88 -14.62
CA HIS A 488 -13.94 16.08 -13.78
C HIS A 488 -12.66 16.90 -14.02
N THR A 489 -12.74 18.21 -13.84
CA THR A 489 -11.56 19.09 -13.78
C THR A 489 -10.65 18.66 -12.63
N PRO A 490 -9.32 18.74 -12.78
CA PRO A 490 -8.40 18.43 -11.70
C PRO A 490 -8.69 19.29 -10.46
N PRO A 491 -8.51 18.77 -9.24
CA PRO A 491 -8.66 19.58 -8.04
C PRO A 491 -7.60 20.70 -8.03
N ILE A 492 -7.98 21.87 -7.50
CA ILE A 492 -7.12 23.05 -7.45
C ILE A 492 -5.83 22.77 -6.65
N ASN A 493 -5.94 21.97 -5.58
CA ASN A 493 -4.85 21.55 -4.73
C ASN A 493 -4.88 20.02 -4.55
N GLY A 494 -3.72 19.39 -4.62
CA GLY A 494 -3.56 17.97 -4.36
C GLY A 494 -3.88 17.06 -5.55
N VAL A 495 -4.18 15.80 -5.26
CA VAL A 495 -4.43 14.77 -6.28
C VAL A 495 -5.52 13.80 -5.84
N LEU A 496 -6.34 13.33 -6.77
CA LEU A 496 -7.32 12.29 -6.52
C LEU A 496 -6.70 10.92 -6.83
N VAL A 497 -6.64 10.03 -5.85
CA VAL A 497 -6.10 8.67 -6.02
C VAL A 497 -7.26 7.68 -6.11
N PHE A 498 -7.22 6.78 -7.10
CA PHE A 498 -8.23 5.74 -7.26
C PHE A 498 -7.61 4.35 -7.50
N GLY A 499 -8.43 3.31 -7.35
CA GLY A 499 -8.00 1.91 -7.51
C GLY A 499 -7.26 1.35 -6.30
N LEU A 500 -7.56 1.86 -5.10
CA LEU A 500 -7.09 1.30 -3.84
C LEU A 500 -8.06 0.22 -3.34
N TYR A 501 -7.52 -0.77 -2.66
CA TYR A 501 -8.29 -1.85 -2.02
C TYR A 501 -8.10 -1.79 -0.51
N ILE A 502 -9.12 -2.19 0.23
CA ILE A 502 -9.10 -2.37 1.68
C ILE A 502 -9.02 -3.88 1.93
N ASP A 503 -8.10 -4.29 2.80
CA ASP A 503 -7.94 -5.67 3.25
C ASP A 503 -8.39 -5.77 4.72
N GLY A 504 -9.32 -6.69 5.02
CA GLY A 504 -9.82 -6.93 6.38
C GLY A 504 -10.94 -5.99 6.85
N ALA A 505 -11.37 -5.05 6.00
CA ALA A 505 -12.51 -4.16 6.25
C ALA A 505 -13.17 -3.75 4.93
N ARG A 506 -14.31 -3.04 5.03
CA ARG A 506 -15.00 -2.43 3.89
C ARG A 506 -15.28 -0.95 4.16
N TRP A 507 -15.47 -0.20 3.08
CA TRP A 507 -15.99 1.16 3.17
C TRP A 507 -17.51 1.10 3.08
N ASP A 508 -18.21 1.71 4.05
CA ASP A 508 -19.66 1.87 3.95
C ASP A 508 -19.99 3.25 3.41
N VAL A 509 -20.59 3.30 2.21
CA VAL A 509 -20.94 4.56 1.54
C VAL A 509 -21.99 5.34 2.32
N ASN A 510 -22.92 4.65 2.98
CA ASN A 510 -24.02 5.29 3.71
C ASN A 510 -23.53 5.89 5.03
N ALA A 511 -22.67 5.17 5.75
CA ALA A 511 -22.06 5.67 6.98
C ALA A 511 -20.93 6.67 6.68
N GLY A 512 -20.32 6.61 5.50
CA GLY A 512 -19.11 7.36 5.17
C GLY A 512 -17.97 7.05 6.14
N ALA A 513 -17.83 5.78 6.51
CA ALA A 513 -16.88 5.29 7.50
C ALA A 513 -16.47 3.84 7.23
N LEU A 514 -15.35 3.43 7.82
CA LEU A 514 -14.92 2.03 7.83
C LEU A 514 -15.91 1.15 8.59
N SER A 515 -16.20 -0.01 8.01
CA SER A 515 -17.08 -1.03 8.56
C SER A 515 -16.45 -2.42 8.41
N ASP A 516 -16.98 -3.37 9.17
CA ASP A 516 -16.49 -4.75 9.12
C ASP A 516 -16.67 -5.38 7.72
N ALA A 517 -15.71 -6.21 7.32
CA ALA A 517 -15.76 -6.98 6.10
C ALA A 517 -16.90 -8.01 6.14
N LEU A 518 -17.56 -8.21 5.01
CA LEU A 518 -18.61 -9.22 4.89
C LEU A 518 -18.00 -10.64 4.93
N PRO A 519 -18.72 -11.64 5.49
CA PRO A 519 -18.24 -13.02 5.50
C PRO A 519 -17.95 -13.52 4.07
N GLY A 520 -16.74 -14.04 3.86
CA GLY A 520 -16.29 -14.55 2.55
C GLY A 520 -15.59 -13.52 1.67
N ASN A 521 -15.74 -12.22 1.94
CA ASN A 521 -15.09 -11.15 1.18
C ASN A 521 -14.00 -10.50 2.02
N ARG A 522 -12.75 -10.91 1.80
CA ARG A 522 -11.57 -10.33 2.49
C ARG A 522 -11.23 -8.92 2.02
N PHE A 523 -11.36 -8.67 0.71
CA PHE A 523 -11.00 -7.39 0.11
C PHE A 523 -12.25 -6.59 -0.31
N SER A 524 -12.15 -5.27 -0.25
CA SER A 524 -13.14 -4.33 -0.76
C SER A 524 -12.43 -3.25 -1.56
N LYS A 525 -13.07 -2.65 -2.56
CA LYS A 525 -12.55 -1.43 -3.20
C LYS A 525 -12.78 -0.23 -2.29
N LEU A 526 -11.82 0.69 -2.29
CA LEU A 526 -11.98 2.02 -1.69
C LEU A 526 -12.41 3.01 -2.78
N PRO A 527 -13.37 3.91 -2.50
CA PRO A 527 -13.68 5.02 -3.39
C PRO A 527 -12.47 5.92 -3.64
N GLN A 528 -12.63 6.89 -4.53
CA GLN A 528 -11.57 7.83 -4.85
C GLN A 528 -11.22 8.67 -3.60
N VAL A 529 -9.93 8.82 -3.30
CA VAL A 529 -9.45 9.59 -2.15
C VAL A 529 -8.74 10.84 -2.64
N HIS A 530 -9.10 12.00 -2.10
CA HIS A 530 -8.42 13.26 -2.35
C HIS A 530 -7.28 13.43 -1.36
N PHE A 531 -6.05 13.48 -1.88
CA PHE A 531 -4.83 13.74 -1.15
C PHE A 531 -4.53 15.23 -1.23
N ILE A 532 -4.74 15.95 -0.12
CA ILE A 532 -4.61 17.40 -0.03
C ILE A 532 -3.32 17.73 0.74
N PRO A 533 -2.30 18.35 0.10
CA PRO A 533 -1.15 18.85 0.83
C PRO A 533 -1.56 19.95 1.79
N ASN A 534 -1.27 19.78 3.07
CA ASN A 534 -1.54 20.75 4.12
C ASN A 534 -0.25 21.06 4.89
N ALA A 535 -0.04 22.34 5.22
CA ALA A 535 1.09 22.77 6.03
C ALA A 535 0.72 22.56 7.49
N ASN A 536 1.30 21.54 8.11
CA ASN A 536 1.02 21.26 9.51
C ASN A 536 1.56 22.40 10.38
N LEU A 537 0.68 23.29 10.85
CA LEU A 537 0.94 24.11 12.04
C LEU A 537 0.57 23.36 13.34
N SER A 538 -0.02 22.16 13.26
CA SER A 538 -0.57 21.48 14.43
C SER A 538 -0.57 19.95 14.30
N ARG A 539 0.56 19.37 13.89
CA ARG A 539 0.90 18.04 14.42
C ARG A 539 1.70 18.31 15.68
N THR A 540 1.01 18.40 16.81
CA THR A 540 1.61 17.98 18.07
C THR A 540 2.23 16.63 17.75
N THR A 541 3.54 16.58 17.80
CA THR A 541 4.32 15.37 17.64
C THR A 541 3.80 14.33 18.62
N SER A 542 2.95 13.43 18.16
CA SER A 542 2.79 12.08 18.72
C SER A 542 4.04 11.22 18.47
N THR A 543 5.18 11.86 18.17
CA THR A 543 6.55 11.34 18.33
C THR A 543 7.21 11.81 19.63
N ASN A 544 6.54 12.62 20.45
CA ASN A 544 6.81 12.60 21.88
C ASN A 544 6.02 11.43 22.44
N PHE A 545 6.65 10.62 23.29
CA PHE A 545 5.98 9.74 24.24
C PHE A 545 4.94 10.58 25.00
N GLU A 546 3.74 10.73 24.43
CA GLU A 546 2.59 11.09 25.22
C GLU A 546 2.40 9.90 26.14
N SER A 547 2.68 10.12 27.42
CA SER A 547 2.39 9.17 28.48
C SER A 547 1.04 8.53 28.17
N PRO A 548 0.91 7.19 28.27
CA PRO A 548 -0.33 6.47 28.02
C PRO A 548 -1.59 7.08 28.67
N LEU A 549 -1.44 7.95 29.68
CA LEU A 549 -2.50 8.77 30.28
C LEU A 549 -3.11 9.86 29.36
N ALA A 550 -2.42 10.41 28.36
CA ALA A 550 -2.99 11.43 27.47
C ALA A 550 -4.08 10.87 26.56
N MET A 551 -3.97 9.58 26.24
CA MET A 551 -4.97 8.81 25.48
C MET A 551 -6.28 8.60 26.25
N PHE A 552 -6.25 8.69 27.59
CA PHE A 552 -7.45 8.55 28.43
C PHE A 552 -8.34 9.81 28.44
N LYS A 553 -7.79 11.00 28.17
CA LYS A 553 -8.53 12.27 28.31
C LYS A 553 -9.37 12.68 27.10
N SER A 554 -9.15 12.10 25.92
CA SER A 554 -9.92 12.41 24.71
C SER A 554 -11.28 11.71 24.64
N SER A 555 -11.67 10.98 25.69
CA SER A 555 -12.94 10.24 25.74
C SER A 555 -14.11 11.00 26.40
N GLU A 556 -13.87 12.16 27.03
CA GLU A 556 -14.90 12.86 27.83
C GLU A 556 -15.30 14.27 27.35
N GLN A 557 -14.74 14.77 26.24
CA GLN A 557 -15.18 16.06 25.68
C GLN A 557 -15.92 15.84 24.37
N GLY A 558 -17.24 16.01 24.45
CA GLY A 558 -18.20 15.79 23.38
C GLY A 558 -18.02 16.72 22.18
N ASN A 559 -17.16 16.30 21.25
CA ASN A 559 -17.29 16.64 19.84
C ASN A 559 -17.62 15.35 19.09
N GLU A 560 -18.76 15.31 18.41
CA GLU A 560 -19.20 14.20 17.54
C GLU A 560 -18.36 14.09 16.25
N ASP A 561 -17.06 14.36 16.33
CA ASP A 561 -16.15 14.14 15.22
C ASP A 561 -15.88 12.63 15.13
N LYS A 562 -16.21 12.03 13.98
CA LYS A 562 -15.95 10.62 13.69
C LYS A 562 -14.48 10.31 13.99
N ARG A 563 -14.25 9.25 14.77
CA ARG A 563 -12.89 8.80 15.12
C ARG A 563 -12.13 8.51 13.83
N THR A 564 -10.87 8.91 13.76
CA THR A 564 -10.03 8.69 12.59
C THR A 564 -9.08 7.51 12.83
N TYR A 565 -9.00 6.62 11.86
CA TYR A 565 -8.06 5.52 11.84
C TYR A 565 -6.97 5.80 10.80
N GLU A 566 -5.73 5.92 11.26
CA GLU A 566 -4.56 5.97 10.37
C GLU A 566 -4.30 4.57 9.79
N CYS A 567 -4.80 4.33 8.58
CA CYS A 567 -4.69 3.06 7.89
C CYS A 567 -3.39 2.98 7.05
N PRO A 568 -2.54 1.95 7.21
CA PRO A 568 -1.32 1.83 6.44
C PRO A 568 -1.61 1.46 4.97
N LEU A 569 -0.95 2.14 4.04
CA LEU A 569 -1.03 1.89 2.60
C LEU A 569 0.23 1.14 2.12
N TYR A 570 0.04 -0.04 1.56
CA TYR A 570 1.08 -0.88 0.99
C TYR A 570 0.95 -1.01 -0.54
N ARG A 571 2.07 -1.32 -1.20
CA ARG A 571 2.09 -1.61 -2.64
C ARG A 571 1.43 -2.94 -2.95
N THR A 572 1.69 -3.97 -2.14
CA THR A 572 1.24 -5.36 -2.36
C THR A 572 0.66 -5.98 -1.09
N SER A 573 -0.09 -7.08 -1.24
CA SER A 573 -0.61 -7.89 -0.12
C SER A 573 0.50 -8.48 0.77
N SER A 574 1.76 -8.46 0.31
CA SER A 574 2.88 -8.99 1.06
C SER A 574 3.15 -8.20 2.33
N ARG A 575 2.84 -6.89 2.33
CA ARG A 575 3.02 -5.89 3.40
C ARG A 575 4.46 -5.72 3.94
N ALA A 576 5.30 -6.73 3.79
CA ALA A 576 6.73 -6.71 4.04
C ALA A 576 7.53 -6.56 2.73
N GLY A 577 8.78 -6.15 2.90
CA GLY A 577 9.76 -5.79 1.88
C GLY A 577 11.13 -5.61 2.55
N THR A 578 12.13 -5.12 1.84
CA THR A 578 13.43 -4.81 2.48
C THR A 578 13.24 -3.62 3.43
N LEU A 579 13.76 -3.72 4.65
CA LEU A 579 13.69 -2.61 5.61
C LEU A 579 14.69 -1.52 5.20
N SER A 580 14.23 -0.27 5.18
CA SER A 580 15.09 0.89 4.96
C SER A 580 15.96 1.15 6.20
N SER A 581 16.93 2.07 6.08
CA SER A 581 17.71 2.56 7.22
C SER A 581 16.87 3.23 8.31
N THR A 582 15.59 3.54 8.03
CA THR A 582 14.64 4.11 8.99
C THR A 582 13.68 3.07 9.58
N GLY A 583 13.89 1.77 9.32
CA GLY A 583 13.01 0.69 9.80
C GLY A 583 11.70 0.53 9.02
N MET A 584 11.46 1.33 7.98
CA MET A 584 10.25 1.22 7.15
C MET A 584 10.44 0.23 6.01
N SER A 585 9.44 -0.62 5.77
CA SER A 585 9.43 -1.54 4.63
C SER A 585 9.42 -0.80 3.28
N THR A 586 10.14 -1.30 2.27
CA THR A 586 10.03 -0.82 0.88
C THR A 586 8.61 -0.91 0.32
N ASN A 587 7.78 -1.79 0.87
CA ASN A 587 6.39 -2.00 0.46
C ASN A 587 5.43 -0.95 1.04
N PHE A 588 5.80 -0.34 2.17
CA PHE A 588 5.03 0.71 2.81
C PHE A 588 5.12 2.02 2.00
N ILE A 589 3.98 2.69 1.79
CA ILE A 589 3.90 3.97 1.06
C ILE A 589 3.67 5.12 2.03
N THR A 590 2.56 5.10 2.76
CA THR A 590 2.15 6.15 3.70
C THR A 590 0.98 5.66 4.56
N THR A 591 0.53 6.45 5.53
CA THR A 591 -0.73 6.21 6.25
C THR A 591 -1.82 7.13 5.68
N VAL A 592 -3.04 6.59 5.54
CA VAL A 592 -4.23 7.31 5.08
C VAL A 592 -5.22 7.37 6.22
N SER A 593 -5.61 8.57 6.62
CA SER A 593 -6.62 8.77 7.67
C SER A 593 -8.02 8.49 7.13
N LEU A 594 -8.68 7.48 7.69
CA LEU A 594 -10.04 7.08 7.31
C LEU A 594 -10.99 7.26 8.50
N PRO A 595 -12.19 7.82 8.31
CA PRO A 595 -13.18 7.92 9.38
C PRO A 595 -13.73 6.54 9.76
N SER A 596 -14.06 6.37 11.04
CA SER A 596 -14.44 5.12 11.67
C SER A 596 -15.36 5.36 12.87
N ASP A 597 -16.29 4.43 13.09
CA ASP A 597 -17.13 4.41 14.30
C ASP A 597 -16.43 3.67 15.46
N HIS A 598 -15.49 2.78 15.15
CA HIS A 598 -14.69 2.04 16.13
C HIS A 598 -13.40 2.78 16.51
N VAL A 599 -12.83 2.41 17.67
CA VAL A 599 -11.53 2.90 18.12
C VAL A 599 -10.39 2.40 17.20
N PRO A 600 -9.29 3.16 17.01
CA PRO A 600 -8.21 2.78 16.12
C PRO A 600 -7.62 1.38 16.39
N GLU A 601 -7.48 1.00 17.65
CA GLU A 601 -6.90 -0.27 18.11
C GLU A 601 -7.68 -1.48 17.57
N PHE A 602 -9.00 -1.33 17.41
CA PHE A 602 -9.85 -2.37 16.82
C PHE A 602 -9.42 -2.71 15.39
N TRP A 603 -9.11 -1.70 14.58
CA TRP A 603 -8.67 -1.91 13.20
C TRP A 603 -7.21 -2.34 13.08
N VAL A 604 -6.35 -1.87 14.00
CA VAL A 604 -4.98 -2.35 14.11
C VAL A 604 -4.97 -3.86 14.40
N MET A 605 -5.73 -4.30 15.41
CA MET A 605 -5.81 -5.73 15.77
C MET A 605 -6.39 -6.59 14.64
N ARG A 606 -7.26 -6.03 13.80
CA ARG A 606 -7.79 -6.72 12.62
C ARG A 606 -6.84 -6.77 11.43
N GLY A 607 -5.70 -6.09 11.52
CA GLY A 607 -4.73 -5.99 10.44
C GLY A 607 -5.32 -5.28 9.21
N VAL A 608 -6.15 -4.27 9.40
CA VAL A 608 -6.72 -3.51 8.28
C VAL A 608 -5.65 -2.71 7.58
N ALA A 609 -5.56 -2.85 6.26
CA ALA A 609 -4.61 -2.10 5.46
C ALA A 609 -5.20 -1.73 4.10
N LEU A 610 -4.66 -0.66 3.51
CA LEU A 610 -4.89 -0.33 2.12
C LEU A 610 -3.83 -0.99 1.24
N LEU A 611 -4.26 -1.51 0.09
CA LEU A 611 -3.40 -2.14 -0.90
C LEU A 611 -3.56 -1.41 -2.23
N CYS A 612 -2.44 -1.14 -2.90
CA CYS A 612 -2.47 -0.67 -4.28
C CYS A 612 -2.89 -1.77 -5.25
N GLN A 613 -2.51 -3.02 -5.03
CA GLN A 613 -2.88 -4.13 -5.91
C GLN A 613 -3.17 -5.40 -5.12
N LEU A 614 -4.05 -6.24 -5.67
CA LEU A 614 -4.31 -7.59 -5.20
C LEU A 614 -3.43 -8.60 -5.94
N ASP A 615 -3.38 -9.82 -5.40
CA ASP A 615 -2.61 -10.93 -5.96
C ASP A 615 -3.32 -11.60 -7.14
N THR A 616 -4.59 -11.28 -7.34
CA THR A 616 -5.52 -11.86 -8.33
C THR A 616 -6.12 -10.82 -9.27
#